data_AF-A0A543IUH0-F1
#
_entry.id   AF-A0A543IUH0-F1
#
_cell.length_a   1.000
_cell.length_b   1.000
_cell.length_c   1.000
_cell.angle_alpha   90.00
_cell.angle_beta   90.00
_cell.angle_gamma   90.00
#
_symmetry.space_group_name_H-M   'P 1'
#
loop_
_entity.id
_entity.type
_entity.pdbx_description
1 polymer ?
#
loop_
_entity_poly.entity_id
_entity_poly.type
_entity_poly.pdbx_seq_one_letter_code
_entity_poly.pdbx_strand_id
1 'polypeptide(L)'
;MARDMSAPAVLRLARDLGVVPSNAEVTRRGGVNWVSGELEYFGWVMKRVPGRLTWGLNVGDAKFGPLMSEYGRMVVWIRGPRDEFPVPKRPDDHLIEWLQEGLGKAKEFVADRKDLCVLFASPEDVWRGDLYAWLPPSNYPARLVKALVLARDIGNPEMEAQVMGRLRRERKVDPRTGELTDVMTEARSWARQFSAVLGFDIPLQ
;
A
#
# COMPACT_ATOMS: atom_id res chain seq x y z
N MET A 1 -17.71 32.75 -12.62
CA MET A 1 -17.45 31.95 -11.40
C MET A 1 -16.25 31.06 -11.64
N ALA A 2 -15.28 31.00 -10.72
CA ALA A 2 -14.15 30.08 -10.86
C ALA A 2 -14.63 28.62 -10.75
N ARG A 3 -14.17 27.77 -11.68
CA ARG A 3 -14.50 26.35 -11.73
C ARG A 3 -13.70 25.60 -10.67
N ASP A 4 -14.34 24.63 -10.01
CA ASP A 4 -13.66 23.71 -9.09
C ASP A 4 -12.44 23.05 -9.74
N MET A 5 -11.36 22.93 -8.99
CA MET A 5 -10.20 22.15 -9.41
C MET A 5 -10.59 20.68 -9.55
N SER A 6 -10.10 20.07 -10.63
CA SER A 6 -10.22 18.63 -10.85
C SER A 6 -9.12 17.90 -10.07
N ALA A 7 -9.37 16.64 -9.71
CA ALA A 7 -8.34 15.80 -9.08
C ALA A 7 -7.02 15.72 -9.88
N PRO A 8 -7.04 15.56 -11.22
CA PRO A 8 -5.81 15.65 -12.01
C PRO A 8 -5.11 17.02 -11.90
N ALA A 9 -5.85 18.13 -11.79
CA ALA A 9 -5.24 19.45 -11.62
C ALA A 9 -4.55 19.58 -10.25
N VAL A 10 -5.18 19.05 -9.19
CA VAL A 10 -4.58 18.99 -7.84
C VAL A 10 -3.32 18.12 -7.83
N LEU A 11 -3.32 16.97 -8.51
CA LEU A 11 -2.14 16.11 -8.59
C LEU A 11 -1.00 16.68 -9.44
N ARG A 12 -1.31 17.44 -10.49
CA ARG A 12 -0.28 18.19 -11.24
C ARG A 12 0.35 19.26 -10.36
N LEU A 13 -0.45 20.00 -9.60
CA LEU A 13 0.05 20.94 -8.59
C LEU A 13 0.96 20.22 -7.58
N ALA A 14 0.54 19.07 -7.05
CA ALA A 14 1.37 18.28 -6.12
C ALA A 14 2.74 17.92 -6.73
N ARG A 15 2.77 17.54 -8.01
CA ARG A 15 4.02 17.27 -8.73
C ARG A 15 4.88 18.53 -8.92
N ASP A 16 4.25 19.64 -9.32
CA ASP A 16 4.95 20.91 -9.55
C ASP A 16 5.55 21.48 -8.25
N LEU A 17 4.93 21.18 -7.10
CA LEU A 17 5.41 21.52 -5.75
C LEU A 17 6.44 20.53 -5.17
N GLY A 18 6.75 19.43 -5.87
CA GLY A 18 7.65 18.38 -5.36
C GLY A 18 7.06 17.49 -4.27
N VAL A 19 5.75 17.56 -4.01
CA VAL A 19 5.05 16.64 -3.10
C VAL A 19 5.20 15.20 -3.61
N VAL A 20 5.01 15.00 -4.91
CA VAL A 20 5.37 13.76 -5.63
C VAL A 20 6.50 14.03 -6.62
N PRO A 21 7.31 13.03 -7.00
CA PRO A 21 8.43 13.22 -7.92
C PRO A 21 8.03 13.79 -9.28
N SER A 22 8.92 14.55 -9.92
CA SER A 22 8.67 15.18 -11.23
C SER A 22 8.43 14.19 -12.36
N ASN A 23 8.95 12.95 -12.25
CA ASN A 23 8.70 11.86 -13.18
C ASN A 23 7.36 11.14 -12.95
N ALA A 24 6.56 11.56 -11.96
CA ALA A 24 5.29 10.93 -11.69
C ALA A 24 4.27 11.16 -12.82
N GLU A 25 3.60 10.08 -13.22
CA GLU A 25 2.56 10.08 -14.24
C GLU A 25 1.20 10.39 -13.60
N VAL A 26 0.59 11.51 -13.98
CA VAL A 26 -0.76 11.90 -13.52
C VAL A 26 -1.80 11.48 -14.53
N THR A 27 -2.72 10.60 -14.12
CA THR A 27 -3.78 10.07 -14.98
C THR A 27 -4.97 11.03 -15.08
N ARG A 28 -5.78 10.86 -16.14
CA ARG A 28 -7.01 11.65 -16.33
C ARG A 28 -8.07 11.42 -15.24
N ARG A 29 -7.98 10.32 -14.49
CA ARG A 29 -8.95 9.94 -13.45
C ARG A 29 -8.56 10.40 -12.04
N GLY A 30 -7.47 11.15 -11.90
CA GLY A 30 -7.00 11.60 -10.59
C GLY A 30 -6.14 10.56 -9.85
N GLY A 31 -5.43 9.71 -10.60
CA GLY A 31 -4.36 8.87 -10.06
C GLY A 31 -2.98 9.47 -10.37
N VAL A 32 -1.98 9.13 -9.58
CA VAL A 32 -0.57 9.47 -9.79
C VAL A 32 0.31 8.27 -9.51
N ASN A 33 1.22 7.92 -10.43
CA ASN A 33 2.06 6.73 -10.29
C ASN A 33 3.53 7.07 -10.53
N TRP A 34 4.43 6.43 -9.79
CA TRP A 34 5.87 6.50 -10.05
C TRP A 34 6.58 5.28 -9.45
N VAL A 35 7.84 5.09 -9.86
CA VAL A 35 8.77 4.13 -9.28
C VAL A 35 9.96 4.93 -8.73
N SER A 36 10.44 4.53 -7.55
CA SER A 36 11.64 5.09 -6.93
C SER A 36 12.45 3.97 -6.29
N GLY A 37 13.63 3.69 -6.83
CA GLY A 37 14.43 2.53 -6.44
C GLY A 37 13.66 1.24 -6.68
N GLU A 38 13.50 0.43 -5.62
CA GLU A 38 12.80 -0.86 -5.68
C GLU A 38 11.32 -0.78 -5.27
N LEU A 39 10.81 0.44 -4.99
CA LEU A 39 9.43 0.66 -4.60
C LEU A 39 8.61 1.30 -5.72
N GLU A 40 7.37 0.86 -5.84
CA GLU A 40 6.34 1.46 -6.70
C GLU A 40 5.27 2.16 -5.86
N TYR A 41 4.73 3.24 -6.42
CA TYR A 41 3.81 4.12 -5.74
C TYR A 41 2.59 4.40 -6.62
N PHE A 42 1.39 4.25 -6.05
CA PHE A 42 0.11 4.56 -6.71
C PHE A 42 -0.72 5.42 -5.77
N GLY A 43 -0.68 6.72 -6.00
CA GLY A 43 -1.47 7.71 -5.29
C GLY A 43 -2.75 8.07 -6.04
N TRP A 44 -3.68 8.67 -5.33
CA TRP A 44 -4.84 9.29 -5.96
C TRP A 44 -5.35 10.47 -5.14
N VAL A 45 -6.05 11.36 -5.83
CA VAL A 45 -6.97 12.34 -5.24
C VAL A 45 -8.32 12.08 -5.88
N MET A 46 -9.38 11.96 -5.09
CA MET A 46 -10.72 11.63 -5.58
C MET A 46 -11.80 12.41 -4.86
N LYS A 47 -12.93 12.68 -5.54
CA LYS A 47 -14.13 13.26 -4.91
C LYS A 47 -15.01 12.14 -4.33
N ARG A 48 -14.56 11.45 -3.28
CA ARG A 48 -15.34 10.35 -2.66
C ARG A 48 -16.49 10.85 -1.79
N VAL A 49 -16.32 12.02 -1.18
CA VAL A 49 -17.32 12.64 -0.31
C VAL A 49 -17.85 13.89 -1.01
N PRO A 50 -19.18 14.12 -1.03
CA PRO A 50 -19.76 15.30 -1.66
C PRO A 50 -19.09 16.60 -1.19
N GLY A 51 -18.57 17.38 -2.13
CA GLY A 51 -17.88 18.65 -1.84
C GLY A 51 -16.46 18.52 -1.28
N ARG A 52 -15.91 17.31 -1.14
CA ARG A 52 -14.58 17.07 -0.58
C ARG A 52 -13.72 16.18 -1.49
N LEU A 53 -12.43 16.46 -1.50
CA LEU A 53 -11.37 15.62 -2.04
C LEU A 53 -10.87 14.69 -0.95
N THR A 54 -10.52 13.47 -1.35
CA THR A 54 -9.82 12.50 -0.52
C THR A 54 -8.54 12.07 -1.17
N TRP A 55 -7.45 11.88 -0.41
CA TRP A 55 -6.23 11.29 -0.93
C TRP A 55 -6.02 9.85 -0.44
N GLY A 56 -5.17 9.10 -1.13
CA GLY A 56 -4.66 7.81 -0.68
C GLY A 56 -3.39 7.45 -1.43
N LEU A 57 -2.56 6.60 -0.84
CA LEU A 57 -1.33 6.14 -1.44
C LEU A 57 -1.11 4.65 -1.17
N ASN A 58 -0.95 3.88 -2.23
CA ASN A 58 -0.40 2.54 -2.14
C ASN A 58 1.12 2.60 -2.38
N VAL A 59 1.88 1.92 -1.53
CA VAL A 59 3.32 1.71 -1.69
C VAL A 59 3.59 0.22 -1.76
N GLY A 60 4.35 -0.22 -2.75
CA GLY A 60 4.62 -1.64 -2.95
C GLY A 60 5.93 -1.95 -3.62
N ASP A 61 6.13 -3.22 -3.93
CA ASP A 61 7.34 -3.74 -4.54
C ASP A 61 7.31 -3.54 -6.07
N ALA A 62 8.32 -2.86 -6.63
CA ALA A 62 8.34 -2.54 -8.05
C ALA A 62 8.58 -3.76 -8.97
N LYS A 63 9.17 -4.84 -8.44
CA LYS A 63 9.50 -6.05 -9.19
C LYS A 63 8.29 -6.98 -9.30
N PHE A 64 7.67 -7.31 -8.18
CA PHE A 64 6.59 -8.28 -8.08
C PHE A 64 5.20 -7.63 -8.12
N GLY A 65 5.08 -6.35 -7.78
CA GLY A 65 3.83 -5.62 -7.81
C GLY A 65 3.08 -5.69 -9.15
N PRO A 66 3.72 -5.44 -10.31
CA PRO A 66 3.10 -5.57 -11.62
C PRO A 66 2.60 -6.98 -11.94
N LEU A 67 3.38 -8.01 -11.58
CA LEU A 67 3.04 -9.42 -11.80
C LEU A 67 1.82 -9.84 -10.96
N MET A 68 1.63 -9.20 -9.82
CA MET A 68 0.58 -9.50 -8.85
C MET A 68 -0.68 -8.64 -9.04
N SER A 69 -0.85 -7.96 -10.18
CA SER A 69 -1.93 -6.99 -10.40
C SER A 69 -3.34 -7.54 -10.17
N GLU A 70 -3.60 -8.79 -10.56
CA GLU A 70 -4.88 -9.48 -10.35
C GLU A 70 -5.18 -9.77 -8.86
N TYR A 71 -4.13 -9.79 -8.02
CA TYR A 71 -4.21 -10.01 -6.57
C TYR A 71 -4.06 -8.72 -5.76
N GLY A 72 -4.39 -7.58 -6.37
CA GLY A 72 -4.28 -6.26 -5.75
C GLY A 72 -2.84 -5.78 -5.60
N ARG A 73 -1.90 -6.30 -6.40
CA ARG A 73 -0.46 -6.02 -6.37
C ARG A 73 0.22 -6.38 -5.05
N MET A 74 1.50 -6.08 -4.94
CA MET A 74 2.31 -6.26 -3.73
C MET A 74 2.46 -4.94 -2.99
N VAL A 75 1.33 -4.36 -2.57
CA VAL A 75 1.28 -3.01 -1.96
C VAL A 75 0.64 -3.02 -0.56
N VAL A 76 0.98 -2.02 0.24
CA VAL A 76 0.26 -1.59 1.44
C VAL A 76 -0.41 -0.24 1.19
N TRP A 77 -1.61 -0.03 1.76
CA TRP A 77 -2.33 1.24 1.63
C TRP A 77 -2.04 2.13 2.83
N ILE A 78 -1.44 3.29 2.57
CA ILE A 78 -1.14 4.32 3.57
C ILE A 78 -2.32 5.30 3.67
N ARG A 79 -2.73 5.58 4.90
CA ARG A 79 -3.84 6.47 5.24
C ARG A 79 -3.46 7.42 6.38
N GLY A 80 -4.26 8.47 6.57
CA GLY A 80 -4.15 9.41 7.69
C GLY A 80 -5.52 9.93 8.12
N PRO A 81 -5.64 10.56 9.31
CA PRO A 81 -6.90 11.02 9.92
C PRO A 81 -7.50 12.27 9.26
N ARG A 82 -6.73 12.98 8.42
CA ARG A 82 -7.15 14.17 7.67
C ARG A 82 -7.10 13.92 6.17
N ASP A 83 -7.68 12.80 5.74
CA ASP A 83 -7.67 12.41 4.34
C ASP A 83 -8.63 13.24 3.49
N GLU A 84 -9.47 14.10 4.07
CA GLU A 84 -10.44 14.95 3.37
C GLU A 84 -10.06 16.43 3.29
N PHE A 85 -10.38 17.09 2.17
CA PHE A 85 -10.20 18.54 1.97
C PHE A 85 -11.34 19.14 1.14
N PRO A 86 -11.88 20.34 1.45
CA PRO A 86 -12.90 20.97 0.61
C PRO A 86 -12.43 21.14 -0.83
N VAL A 87 -13.28 20.89 -1.83
CA VAL A 87 -12.86 21.03 -3.23
C VAL A 87 -12.41 22.48 -3.51
N PRO A 88 -11.13 22.72 -3.84
CA PRO A 88 -10.62 24.07 -4.02
C PRO A 88 -11.02 24.62 -5.39
N LYS A 89 -11.18 25.94 -5.49
CA LYS A 89 -11.39 26.64 -6.78
C LYS A 89 -10.08 27.12 -7.41
N ARG A 90 -9.04 27.28 -6.61
CA ARG A 90 -7.68 27.70 -7.00
C ARG A 90 -6.68 27.17 -5.96
N PRO A 91 -5.39 27.06 -6.30
CA PRO A 91 -4.36 26.77 -5.31
C PRO A 91 -4.34 27.83 -4.20
N ASP A 92 -4.21 27.38 -2.96
CA ASP A 92 -3.98 28.20 -1.78
C ASP A 92 -3.08 27.44 -0.78
N ASP A 93 -2.62 28.13 0.27
CA ASP A 93 -1.68 27.57 1.24
C ASP A 93 -2.26 26.35 1.99
N HIS A 94 -3.56 26.33 2.24
CA HIS A 94 -4.23 25.21 2.91
C HIS A 94 -4.25 23.94 2.04
N LEU A 95 -4.47 24.09 0.72
CA LEU A 95 -4.37 22.97 -0.22
C LEU A 95 -2.93 22.44 -0.29
N ILE A 96 -1.95 23.34 -0.30
CA ILE A 96 -0.53 22.97 -0.34
C ILE A 96 -0.15 22.20 0.92
N GLU A 97 -0.51 22.72 2.09
CA GLU A 97 -0.30 22.05 3.37
C GLU A 97 -0.97 20.67 3.41
N TRP A 98 -2.24 20.57 2.98
CA TRP A 98 -2.95 19.29 2.92
C TRP A 98 -2.25 18.25 2.01
N LEU A 99 -1.70 18.68 0.87
CA LEU A 99 -0.94 17.79 -0.02
C LEU A 99 0.40 17.35 0.61
N GLN A 100 1.12 18.26 1.26
CA GLN A 100 2.39 18.00 1.92
C GLN A 100 2.22 17.06 3.12
N GLU A 101 1.25 17.36 3.99
CA GLU A 101 0.92 16.57 5.18
C GLU A 101 0.30 15.20 4.83
N GLY A 102 -0.40 15.13 3.70
CA GLY A 102 -0.99 13.90 3.18
C GLY A 102 -0.03 13.08 2.33
N LEU A 103 -0.17 13.20 1.00
CA LEU A 103 0.63 12.45 0.03
C LEU A 103 2.14 12.66 0.20
N GLY A 104 2.56 13.87 0.59
CA GLY A 104 3.96 14.23 0.79
C GLY A 104 4.62 13.42 1.91
N LYS A 105 4.00 13.32 3.08
CA LYS A 105 4.49 12.46 4.17
C LYS A 105 4.28 10.97 3.87
N ALA A 106 3.17 10.61 3.23
CA ALA A 106 2.86 9.21 2.96
C ALA A 106 3.86 8.51 2.04
N LYS A 107 4.51 9.23 1.11
CA LYS A 107 5.53 8.64 0.22
C LYS A 107 6.78 8.18 0.97
N GLU A 108 7.03 8.74 2.16
CA GLU A 108 8.17 8.42 3.02
C GLU A 108 7.81 7.34 4.04
N PHE A 109 6.55 6.89 4.07
CA PHE A 109 6.07 5.94 5.06
C PHE A 109 6.78 4.58 4.97
N VAL A 110 7.10 4.11 3.76
CA VAL A 110 7.82 2.85 3.54
C VAL A 110 9.23 3.17 3.08
N ALA A 111 10.23 2.82 3.88
CA ALA A 111 11.62 3.18 3.61
C ALA A 111 12.23 2.35 2.48
N ASP A 112 12.01 1.04 2.52
CA ASP A 112 12.59 0.08 1.57
C ASP A 112 11.77 -1.22 1.53
N ARG A 113 12.26 -2.22 0.79
CA ARG A 113 11.61 -3.53 0.69
C ARG A 113 11.63 -4.33 1.99
N LYS A 114 12.62 -4.13 2.86
CA LYS A 114 12.67 -4.80 4.18
C LYS A 114 11.55 -4.26 5.06
N ASP A 115 11.37 -2.94 5.06
CA ASP A 115 10.29 -2.28 5.76
C ASP A 115 8.91 -2.71 5.22
N LEU A 116 8.75 -2.78 3.90
CA LEU A 116 7.55 -3.31 3.27
C LEU A 116 7.25 -4.75 3.71
N CYS A 117 8.27 -5.60 3.85
CA CYS A 117 8.13 -6.96 4.35
C CYS A 117 7.66 -6.98 5.83
N VAL A 118 8.21 -6.11 6.68
CA VAL A 118 7.76 -5.96 8.08
C VAL A 118 6.28 -5.56 8.12
N LEU A 119 5.86 -4.60 7.29
CA LEU A 119 4.47 -4.17 7.22
C LEU A 119 3.54 -5.32 6.76
N PHE A 120 3.93 -6.08 5.74
CA PHE A 120 3.16 -7.25 5.33
C PHE A 120 3.05 -8.31 6.42
N ALA A 121 4.10 -8.52 7.21
CA ALA A 121 4.12 -9.48 8.30
C ALA A 121 3.41 -9.01 9.58
N SER A 122 2.98 -7.73 9.66
CA SER A 122 2.29 -7.20 10.83
C SER A 122 0.85 -7.74 10.92
N PRO A 123 0.40 -8.26 12.08
CA PRO A 123 -0.97 -8.72 12.26
C PRO A 123 -1.99 -7.57 12.30
N GLU A 124 -1.54 -6.36 12.62
CA GLU A 124 -2.36 -5.17 12.84
C GLU A 124 -1.84 -3.96 12.06
N ASP A 125 -2.66 -2.92 11.97
CA ASP A 125 -2.31 -1.63 11.36
C ASP A 125 -1.08 -1.04 12.05
N VAL A 126 -0.10 -0.62 11.25
CA VAL A 126 1.14 -0.02 11.77
C VAL A 126 1.03 1.49 11.68
N TRP A 127 1.19 2.17 12.81
CA TRP A 127 1.15 3.62 12.92
C TRP A 127 2.54 4.24 12.93
N ARG A 128 2.71 5.37 12.25
CA ARG A 128 3.92 6.21 12.27
C ARG A 128 3.48 7.67 12.34
N GLY A 129 3.46 8.21 13.56
CA GLY A 129 2.81 9.50 13.82
C GLY A 129 1.33 9.42 13.48
N ASP A 130 0.85 10.37 12.68
CA ASP A 130 -0.56 10.44 12.28
C ASP A 130 -0.89 9.55 11.07
N LEU A 131 0.09 8.91 10.43
CA LEU A 131 -0.15 8.01 9.30
C LEU A 131 -0.20 6.56 9.77
N TYR A 132 -0.92 5.72 9.04
CA TYR A 132 -0.91 4.28 9.25
C TYR A 132 -0.97 3.49 7.95
N ALA A 133 -0.36 2.31 7.96
CA ALA A 133 -0.59 1.29 6.95
C ALA A 133 -1.84 0.49 7.33
N TRP A 134 -2.85 0.49 6.47
CA TRP A 134 -4.06 -0.29 6.66
C TRP A 134 -3.85 -1.75 6.25
N LEU A 135 -4.00 -2.66 7.20
CA LEU A 135 -3.56 -4.05 7.14
C LEU A 135 -4.69 -4.99 7.57
N PRO A 136 -5.76 -5.11 6.76
CA PRO A 136 -6.96 -5.84 7.14
C PRO A 136 -6.65 -7.31 7.52
N PRO A 137 -7.18 -7.82 8.65
CA PRO A 137 -6.92 -9.19 9.11
C PRO A 137 -7.34 -10.27 8.10
N SER A 138 -8.38 -10.01 7.29
CA SER A 138 -8.86 -10.94 6.26
C SER A 138 -7.79 -11.29 5.23
N ASN A 139 -6.87 -10.36 4.94
CA ASN A 139 -5.80 -10.55 3.97
C ASN A 139 -4.50 -11.05 4.60
N TYR A 140 -4.46 -11.25 5.91
CA TYR A 140 -3.22 -11.50 6.64
C TYR A 140 -2.44 -12.74 6.16
N PRO A 141 -3.06 -13.91 5.89
CA PRO A 141 -2.34 -15.05 5.32
C PRO A 141 -1.68 -14.74 3.97
N ALA A 142 -2.39 -14.03 3.08
CA ALA A 142 -1.84 -13.59 1.80
C ALA A 142 -0.68 -12.60 1.99
N ARG A 143 -0.80 -11.68 2.96
CA ARG A 143 0.27 -10.73 3.29
C ARG A 143 1.51 -11.44 3.83
N LEU A 144 1.37 -12.48 4.66
CA LEU A 144 2.51 -13.28 5.11
C LEU A 144 3.21 -14.00 3.95
N VAL A 145 2.46 -14.51 2.95
CA VAL A 145 3.09 -15.08 1.74
C VAL A 145 3.84 -14.00 0.95
N LYS A 146 3.27 -12.79 0.81
CA LYS A 146 3.97 -11.64 0.19
C LYS A 146 5.26 -11.30 0.98
N ALA A 147 5.19 -11.25 2.29
CA ALA A 147 6.36 -11.02 3.15
C ALA A 147 7.44 -12.10 2.93
N LEU A 148 7.05 -13.38 2.87
CA LEU A 148 7.98 -14.48 2.62
C LEU A 148 8.69 -14.36 1.26
N VAL A 149 7.93 -14.00 0.22
CA VAL A 149 8.49 -13.74 -1.12
C VAL A 149 9.53 -12.63 -1.07
N LEU A 150 9.25 -11.51 -0.40
CA LEU A 150 10.23 -10.41 -0.25
C LEU A 150 11.44 -10.85 0.56
N ALA A 151 11.25 -11.51 1.70
CA ALA A 151 12.34 -11.94 2.56
C ALA A 151 13.34 -12.84 1.81
N ARG A 152 12.83 -13.77 1.00
CA ARG A 152 13.63 -14.64 0.14
C ARG A 152 14.34 -13.88 -0.97
N ASP A 153 13.63 -13.00 -1.67
CA ASP A 153 14.19 -12.24 -2.79
C ASP A 153 15.29 -11.27 -2.34
N ILE A 154 15.14 -10.67 -1.15
CA ILE A 154 16.14 -9.81 -0.52
C ILE A 154 17.32 -10.62 0.04
N GLY A 155 17.16 -11.94 0.20
CA GLY A 155 18.15 -12.81 0.83
C GLY A 155 18.29 -12.57 2.33
N ASN A 156 17.18 -12.30 3.04
CA ASN A 156 17.15 -12.06 4.48
C ASN A 156 16.61 -13.30 5.23
N PRO A 157 17.48 -14.21 5.69
CA PRO A 157 17.07 -15.47 6.33
C PRO A 157 16.41 -15.27 7.70
N GLU A 158 16.76 -14.22 8.43
CA GLU A 158 16.14 -13.90 9.73
C GLU A 158 14.67 -13.52 9.55
N MET A 159 14.40 -12.66 8.56
CA MET A 159 13.05 -12.23 8.21
C MET A 159 12.22 -13.39 7.64
N GLU A 160 12.82 -14.24 6.81
CA GLU A 160 12.18 -15.47 6.34
C GLU A 160 11.79 -16.37 7.53
N ALA A 161 12.72 -16.60 8.47
CA ALA A 161 12.45 -17.40 9.66
C ALA A 161 11.35 -16.79 10.53
N GLN A 162 11.32 -15.45 10.67
CA GLN A 162 10.27 -14.74 11.39
C GLN A 162 8.89 -14.94 10.74
N VAL A 163 8.78 -14.73 9.43
CA VAL A 163 7.53 -14.89 8.67
C VAL A 163 7.05 -16.34 8.73
N MET A 164 7.94 -17.31 8.53
CA MET A 164 7.63 -18.74 8.67
C MET A 164 7.19 -19.10 10.09
N GLY A 165 7.84 -18.51 11.11
CA GLY A 165 7.46 -18.65 12.51
C GLY A 165 6.05 -18.13 12.79
N ARG A 166 5.62 -17.04 12.14
CA ARG A 166 4.23 -16.53 12.23
C ARG A 166 3.25 -17.46 11.53
N LEU A 167 3.55 -17.85 10.29
CA LEU A 167 2.71 -18.79 9.51
C LEU A 167 2.42 -20.07 10.28
N ARG A 168 3.42 -20.63 10.99
CA ARG A 168 3.28 -21.87 11.77
C ARG A 168 2.50 -21.70 13.07
N ARG A 169 2.63 -20.55 13.75
CA ARG A 169 2.09 -20.35 15.11
C ARG A 169 0.73 -19.68 15.14
N GLU A 170 0.46 -18.80 14.18
CA GLU A 170 -0.71 -17.93 14.27
C GLU A 170 -1.99 -18.62 13.79
N ARG A 171 -3.09 -18.21 14.42
CA ARG A 171 -4.47 -18.66 14.17
C ARG A 171 -5.30 -17.42 13.94
N LYS A 172 -6.35 -17.53 13.12
CA LYS A 172 -7.33 -16.46 12.94
C LYS A 172 -8.74 -16.99 13.13
N VAL A 173 -9.67 -16.11 13.49
CA VAL A 173 -11.09 -16.47 13.55
C VAL A 173 -11.67 -16.41 12.13
N ASP A 174 -12.32 -17.47 11.68
CA ASP A 174 -13.12 -17.44 10.46
C ASP A 174 -14.40 -16.60 10.75
N PRO A 175 -14.62 -15.48 10.02
CA PRO A 175 -15.77 -14.62 10.29
C PRO A 175 -17.13 -15.24 9.96
N ARG A 176 -17.17 -16.36 9.21
CA ARG A 176 -18.41 -17.07 8.86
C ARG A 176 -18.80 -18.11 9.90
N THR A 177 -17.83 -18.82 10.46
CA THR A 177 -18.07 -19.94 11.39
C THR A 177 -17.75 -19.59 12.85
N GLY A 178 -16.94 -18.56 13.08
CA GLY A 178 -16.42 -18.21 14.40
C GLY A 178 -15.28 -19.10 14.89
N GLU A 179 -14.84 -20.08 14.10
CA GLU A 179 -13.81 -21.05 14.49
C GLU A 179 -12.40 -20.53 14.26
N LEU A 180 -11.44 -21.02 15.05
CA LEU A 180 -10.03 -20.76 14.82
C LEU A 180 -9.53 -21.60 13.63
N THR A 181 -9.00 -20.91 12.62
CA THR A 181 -8.39 -21.50 11.43
C THR A 181 -6.89 -21.24 11.41
N ASP A 182 -6.13 -22.26 10.98
CA ASP A 182 -4.68 -22.21 10.82
C ASP A 182 -4.30 -21.26 9.68
N VAL A 183 -3.53 -20.22 10.01
CA VAL A 183 -3.01 -19.26 9.02
C VAL A 183 -2.19 -19.98 7.93
N MET A 184 -1.42 -21.00 8.30
CA MET A 184 -0.65 -21.84 7.37
C MET A 184 -1.53 -22.48 6.28
N THR A 185 -2.72 -22.98 6.64
CA THR A 185 -3.60 -23.69 5.69
C THR A 185 -4.04 -22.75 4.57
N GLU A 186 -4.46 -21.54 4.92
CA GLU A 186 -4.83 -20.54 3.92
C GLU A 186 -3.64 -20.01 3.15
N ALA A 187 -2.52 -19.78 3.83
CA ALA A 187 -1.28 -19.34 3.20
C ALA A 187 -0.83 -20.32 2.10
N ARG A 188 -1.02 -21.64 2.25
CA ARG A 188 -0.72 -22.62 1.19
C ARG A 188 -1.58 -22.43 -0.06
N SER A 189 -2.82 -21.98 0.09
CA SER A 189 -3.66 -21.63 -1.07
C SER A 189 -3.11 -20.40 -1.79
N TRP A 190 -2.78 -19.36 -1.03
CA TRP A 190 -2.18 -18.14 -1.58
C TRP A 190 -0.82 -18.37 -2.22
N ALA A 191 0.04 -19.19 -1.60
CA ALA A 191 1.33 -19.57 -2.14
C ALA A 191 1.17 -20.23 -3.52
N ARG A 192 0.25 -21.19 -3.68
CA ARG A 192 -0.02 -21.80 -4.99
C ARG A 192 -0.48 -20.78 -6.05
N GLN A 193 -1.38 -19.87 -5.68
CA GLN A 193 -1.86 -18.82 -6.57
C GLN A 193 -0.73 -17.86 -6.98
N PHE A 194 0.07 -17.42 -6.01
CA PHE A 194 1.17 -16.50 -6.24
C PHE A 194 2.31 -17.15 -7.02
N SER A 195 2.63 -18.43 -6.77
CA SER A 195 3.61 -19.19 -7.55
C SER A 195 3.26 -19.19 -9.04
N ALA A 196 1.97 -19.32 -9.37
CA ALA A 196 1.52 -19.38 -10.76
C ALA A 196 1.79 -18.07 -11.52
N VAL A 197 1.61 -16.92 -10.89
CA VAL A 197 1.82 -15.60 -11.52
C VAL A 197 3.26 -15.09 -11.39
N LEU A 198 3.99 -15.50 -10.34
CA LEU A 198 5.38 -15.11 -10.14
C LEU A 198 6.36 -16.00 -10.91
N GLY A 199 5.93 -17.18 -11.36
CA GLY A 199 6.74 -18.09 -12.17
C GLY A 199 7.79 -18.88 -11.39
N PHE A 200 7.68 -18.95 -10.05
CA PHE A 200 8.54 -19.77 -9.19
C PHE A 200 7.74 -20.35 -8.02
N ASP A 201 8.22 -21.45 -7.45
CA ASP A 201 7.53 -22.08 -6.33
C ASP A 201 7.78 -21.34 -5.00
N ILE A 202 6.75 -21.30 -4.15
CA ILE A 202 6.77 -20.66 -2.83
C ILE A 202 6.53 -21.76 -1.78
N PRO A 203 7.56 -22.54 -1.44
CA PRO A 203 7.41 -23.61 -0.46
C PRO A 203 7.15 -23.05 0.93
N LEU A 204 6.10 -23.55 1.58
CA LEU A 204 5.72 -23.24 2.97
C LEU A 204 5.98 -24.44 3.90
N GLN A 205 7.18 -25.01 3.80
CA GLN A 205 7.60 -26.15 4.64
C GLN A 205 7.80 -25.73 6.09
#